data_AF-A0A7S3JFB4-F1
#
_entry.id   AF-A0A7S3JFB4-F1
#
_cell.length_a   1.000
_cell.length_b   1.000
_cell.length_c   1.000
_cell.angle_alpha   90.00
_cell.angle_beta   90.00
_cell.angle_gamma   90.00
#
_symmetry.space_group_name_H-M   'P 1'
#
loop_
_entity.id
_entity.type
_entity.pdbx_description
1 polymer ?
#
loop_
_entity_poly.entity_id
_entity_poly.type
_entity_poly.pdbx_seq_one_letter_code
_entity_poly.pdbx_strand_id
1 'polypeptide(L)'
;MGGSSSYTYHEAGKHHGDTVAYKDEDVLSSHGYNPDRITAIRVWWSEYMVGFEAFYDNVSAGARMGTEYVHGTVYSDFVLGAGEHITEVSGRAGDLIDTITFKTNTGRTQ
;
A
#
# COMPACT_ATOMS: atom_id res chain seq x y z
N MET A 1 -23.24 -17.84 -24.03
CA MET A 1 -23.07 -16.37 -24.03
C MET A 1 -22.98 -15.94 -22.57
N GLY A 2 -21.76 -15.93 -22.01
CA GLY A 2 -21.53 -15.49 -20.63
C GLY A 2 -21.15 -14.02 -20.68
N GLY A 3 -22.03 -13.14 -20.20
CA GLY A 3 -21.78 -11.71 -20.13
C GLY A 3 -20.69 -11.41 -19.12
N SER A 4 -19.48 -11.12 -19.60
CA SER A 4 -18.46 -10.45 -18.81
C SER A 4 -18.94 -9.03 -18.52
N SER A 5 -19.36 -8.72 -17.30
CA SER A 5 -19.52 -7.33 -16.91
C SER A 5 -18.13 -6.73 -16.79
N SER A 6 -17.67 -6.07 -17.86
CA SER A 6 -16.49 -5.24 -17.82
C SER A 6 -16.84 -3.99 -17.02
N TYR A 7 -16.60 -4.02 -15.71
CA TYR A 7 -16.65 -2.80 -14.92
C TYR A 7 -15.60 -1.84 -15.46
N THR A 8 -15.98 -0.58 -15.60
CA THR A 8 -15.03 0.46 -16.02
C THR A 8 -14.10 0.82 -14.86
N TYR A 9 -12.91 1.36 -15.14
CA TYR A 9 -11.98 1.86 -14.10
C TYR A 9 -12.69 2.74 -13.05
N HIS A 10 -13.69 3.51 -13.48
CA HIS A 10 -14.48 4.42 -12.64
C HIS A 10 -15.50 3.73 -11.71
N GLU A 11 -15.55 2.40 -11.68
CA GLU A 11 -16.50 1.61 -10.88
C GLU A 11 -15.82 0.55 -10.00
N ALA A 12 -14.51 0.33 -10.18
CA ALA A 12 -13.74 -0.70 -9.51
C ALA A 12 -13.75 -0.57 -7.97
N GLY A 13 -13.65 0.66 -7.45
CA GLY A 13 -13.67 0.93 -6.00
C GLY A 13 -15.02 0.70 -5.31
N LYS A 14 -16.13 0.69 -6.06
CA LYS A 14 -17.50 0.59 -5.50
C LYS A 14 -17.97 -0.85 -5.24
N HIS A 15 -17.25 -1.84 -5.76
CA HIS A 15 -17.59 -3.27 -5.65
C HIS A 15 -16.46 -4.11 -5.03
N HIS A 16 -15.45 -3.45 -4.47
CA HIS A 16 -14.21 -4.09 -4.06
C HIS A 16 -14.39 -4.95 -2.80
N GLY A 17 -14.06 -6.24 -2.89
CA GLY A 17 -14.21 -7.23 -1.82
C GLY A 17 -13.19 -7.12 -0.68
N ASP A 18 -12.22 -6.22 -0.79
CA ASP A 18 -10.98 -6.29 0.02
C ASP A 18 -11.00 -5.39 1.26
N THR A 19 -12.17 -5.15 1.86
CA THR A 19 -12.29 -4.45 3.15
C THR A 19 -12.18 -5.40 4.34
N VAL A 20 -11.39 -6.47 4.23
CA VAL A 20 -11.10 -7.32 5.40
C VAL A 20 -10.17 -6.54 6.32
N ALA A 21 -10.66 -6.22 7.52
CA ALA A 21 -9.86 -5.53 8.52
C ALA A 21 -8.58 -6.33 8.80
N TYR A 22 -7.45 -5.63 8.75
CA TYR A 22 -6.14 -6.20 8.98
C TYR A 22 -5.43 -5.42 10.08
N LYS A 23 -4.65 -6.14 10.89
CA LYS A 23 -3.82 -5.58 11.96
C LYS A 23 -2.39 -6.04 11.76
N ASP A 24 -1.50 -5.08 11.48
CA ASP A 24 -0.07 -5.35 11.35
C ASP A 24 0.47 -6.06 12.60
N GLU A 25 -0.02 -5.70 13.79
CA GLU A 25 0.37 -6.30 15.07
C GLU A 25 0.20 -7.83 15.12
N ASP A 26 -0.81 -8.40 14.42
CA ASP A 26 -1.01 -9.85 14.39
C ASP A 26 0.14 -10.56 13.65
N VAL A 27 0.69 -9.94 12.59
CA VAL A 27 1.87 -10.46 11.89
C VAL A 27 3.15 -10.17 12.65
N LEU A 28 3.28 -8.95 13.19
CA LEU A 28 4.50 -8.51 13.86
C LEU A 28 4.72 -9.26 15.18
N SER A 29 3.68 -9.59 15.93
CA SER A 29 3.77 -10.36 17.19
C SER A 29 4.43 -11.73 17.04
N SER A 30 4.44 -12.31 15.84
CA SER A 30 5.11 -13.59 15.55
C SER A 30 6.65 -13.51 15.57
N HIS A 31 7.23 -12.31 15.59
CA HIS A 31 8.69 -12.09 15.48
C HIS A 31 9.42 -12.06 16.82
N GLY A 32 8.72 -12.22 17.94
CA GLY A 32 9.31 -12.25 19.29
C GLY A 32 9.67 -10.88 19.87
N TYR A 33 9.36 -9.80 19.16
CA TYR A 33 9.40 -8.41 19.60
C TYR A 33 8.37 -7.60 18.81
N ASN A 34 8.05 -6.39 19.28
CA ASN A 34 7.09 -5.50 18.63
C ASN A 34 7.86 -4.39 17.89
N PRO A 35 8.18 -4.57 16.59
CA PRO A 35 8.75 -3.50 15.80
C PRO A 35 7.75 -2.35 15.70
N ASP A 36 8.22 -1.12 15.89
CA ASP A 36 7.35 0.06 16.09
C ASP A 36 7.60 1.18 15.09
N ARG A 37 8.73 1.14 14.39
CA ARG A 37 9.13 2.20 13.47
C ARG A 37 9.05 1.76 12.02
N ILE A 38 8.24 2.48 11.22
CA ILE A 38 8.25 2.31 9.78
C ILE A 38 9.66 2.61 9.23
N THR A 39 10.25 1.66 8.51
CA THR A 39 11.55 1.79 7.83
C THR A 39 11.43 1.73 6.32
N ALA A 40 10.35 1.17 5.78
CA ALA A 40 10.05 1.23 4.36
C ALA A 40 8.55 1.12 4.11
N ILE A 41 8.11 1.68 2.98
CA ILE A 41 6.80 1.43 2.40
C ILE A 41 7.01 0.85 1.01
N ARG A 42 6.32 -0.25 0.69
CA ARG A 42 6.21 -0.76 -0.67
C ARG A 42 4.81 -0.51 -1.20
N VAL A 43 4.74 0.03 -2.40
CA VAL A 43 3.48 0.30 -3.09
C VAL A 43 3.50 -0.42 -4.43
N TRP A 44 2.40 -1.09 -4.75
CA TRP A 44 2.21 -1.74 -6.05
C TRP A 44 1.26 -0.91 -6.91
N TRP A 45 1.63 -0.78 -8.17
CA TRP A 45 0.99 0.07 -9.16
C TRP A 45 0.65 -0.73 -10.42
N SER A 46 -0.57 -0.55 -10.91
CA SER A 46 -0.95 -0.83 -12.29
C SER A 46 -1.34 0.53 -12.92
N GLU A 47 -2.58 0.70 -13.38
CA GLU A 47 -3.15 2.02 -13.69
C GLU A 47 -3.42 2.85 -12.42
N TYR A 48 -3.58 2.20 -11.27
CA TYR A 48 -3.83 2.76 -9.94
C TYR A 48 -3.03 1.99 -8.88
N MET A 49 -3.04 2.47 -7.64
CA MET A 49 -2.47 1.74 -6.51
C MET A 49 -3.28 0.47 -6.24
N VAL A 50 -2.64 -0.69 -6.37
CA VAL A 50 -3.26 -2.01 -6.19
C VAL A 50 -2.74 -2.73 -4.96
N GLY A 51 -1.75 -2.17 -4.26
CA GLY A 51 -1.29 -2.76 -3.01
C GLY A 51 -0.37 -1.88 -2.21
N PHE A 52 -0.26 -2.23 -0.93
CA PHE A 52 0.52 -1.51 0.06
C PHE A 52 1.12 -2.49 1.08
N GLU A 53 2.34 -2.20 1.53
CA GLU A 53 3.02 -2.92 2.59
C GLU A 53 3.89 -1.95 3.38
N ALA A 54 3.76 -1.99 4.70
CA ALA A 54 4.67 -1.31 5.61
C ALA A 54 5.71 -2.30 6.15
N PHE A 55 6.93 -1.80 6.33
CA PHE A 55 8.01 -2.50 7.01
C PHE A 55 8.31 -1.78 8.31
N TYR A 56 8.28 -2.48 9.43
CA TYR A 56 8.58 -1.94 10.76
C TYR A 56 9.91 -2.53 11.24
N ASP A 57 10.90 -1.69 11.55
CA ASP A 57 12.26 -2.12 11.91
C ASP A 57 12.84 -3.17 10.93
N ASN A 58 12.53 -3.01 9.64
CA ASN A 58 12.86 -3.91 8.53
C ASN A 58 12.12 -5.26 8.52
N VAL A 59 11.09 -5.42 9.36
CA VAL A 59 10.16 -6.55 9.34
C VAL A 59 8.95 -6.20 8.50
N SER A 60 8.66 -7.04 7.51
CA SER A 60 7.44 -6.92 6.70
C SER A 60 6.19 -7.14 7.55
N ALA A 61 5.22 -6.22 7.44
CA ALA A 61 3.86 -6.42 7.96
C ALA A 61 2.96 -7.20 6.97
N GLY A 62 3.53 -7.79 5.92
CA GLY A 62 2.83 -8.57 4.89
C GLY A 62 2.15 -7.72 3.82
N ALA A 63 2.42 -8.07 2.56
CA ALA A 63 1.82 -7.41 1.40
C ALA A 63 0.29 -7.51 1.38
N ARG A 64 -0.36 -6.36 1.16
CA ARG A 64 -1.81 -6.26 0.99
C ARG A 64 -2.10 -5.84 -0.43
N MET A 65 -2.44 -6.84 -1.24
CA MET A 65 -2.75 -6.70 -2.66
C MET A 65 -4.26 -6.78 -2.85
N GLY A 66 -4.81 -5.89 -3.66
CA GLY A 66 -6.16 -6.00 -4.18
C GLY A 66 -6.30 -7.22 -5.09
N THR A 67 -7.48 -7.81 -5.08
CA THR A 67 -7.85 -8.96 -5.92
C THR A 67 -7.84 -8.65 -7.42
N GLU A 68 -7.94 -7.37 -7.78
CA GLU A 68 -7.79 -6.86 -9.14
C GLU A 68 -6.32 -6.75 -9.59
N TYR A 69 -5.38 -7.31 -8.83
CA TYR A 69 -4.00 -7.49 -9.27
C TYR A 69 -3.95 -8.26 -10.59
N VAL A 70 -3.63 -7.55 -11.67
CA VAL A 70 -3.50 -8.10 -13.03
C VAL A 70 -2.12 -7.83 -13.62
N HIS A 71 -1.86 -8.44 -14.79
CA HIS A 71 -0.61 -8.34 -15.54
C HIS A 71 -0.10 -6.89 -15.68
N GLY A 72 1.20 -6.67 -15.48
CA GLY A 72 1.85 -5.35 -15.61
C GLY A 72 2.06 -4.59 -14.30
N THR A 73 1.64 -5.15 -13.16
CA THR A 73 1.87 -4.53 -11.85
C THR A 73 3.37 -4.39 -11.57
N VAL A 74 3.79 -3.17 -11.22
CA VAL A 74 5.15 -2.85 -10.74
C VAL A 74 5.10 -2.42 -9.29
N TYR A 75 6.21 -2.52 -8.56
CA TYR A 75 6.29 -1.99 -7.21
C TYR A 75 7.40 -0.94 -7.10
N SER A 76 7.20 -0.03 -6.14
CA SER A 76 8.18 0.98 -5.74
C SER A 76 8.39 0.92 -4.24
N ASP A 77 9.65 0.89 -3.82
CA ASP A 77 10.02 0.96 -2.42
C ASP A 77 10.40 2.40 -2.04
N PHE A 78 9.80 2.88 -0.96
CA PHE A 78 10.19 4.09 -0.26
C PHE A 78 10.90 3.72 1.04
N VAL A 79 12.21 3.50 0.96
CA VAL A 79 13.06 3.14 2.11
C VAL A 79 13.46 4.41 2.86
N LEU A 80 13.22 4.46 4.17
CA LEU A 80 13.53 5.58 5.04
C LEU A 80 14.96 5.46 5.60
N GLY A 81 15.65 6.59 5.67
CA GLY A 81 16.96 6.69 6.30
C GLY A 81 16.92 6.57 7.83
N ALA A 82 18.10 6.47 8.45
CA ALA A 82 18.23 6.53 9.90
C ALA A 82 17.67 7.86 10.44
N GLY A 83 16.80 7.80 11.46
CA GLY A 83 16.07 8.95 12.00
C GLY A 83 14.97 9.55 11.09
N GLU A 84 14.86 9.11 9.83
CA GLU A 84 13.81 9.57 8.93
C GLU A 84 12.46 8.93 9.27
N HIS A 85 11.40 9.72 9.26
CA HIS A 85 10.03 9.27 9.42
C HIS A 85 9.09 10.12 8.57
N ILE A 86 7.99 9.50 8.16
CA ILE A 86 6.93 10.16 7.39
C ILE A 86 6.22 11.14 8.31
N THR A 87 6.05 12.38 7.85
CA THR A 87 5.35 13.45 8.55
C THR A 87 4.05 13.85 7.86
N GLU A 88 3.90 13.51 6.57
CA GLU A 88 2.72 13.83 5.79
C GLU A 88 2.51 12.77 4.71
N VAL A 89 1.25 12.36 4.55
CA VAL A 89 0.78 11.52 3.44
C VAL A 89 -0.25 12.35 2.69
N SER A 90 -0.03 12.51 1.38
CA SER A 90 -0.94 13.21 0.49
C SER A 90 -1.16 12.38 -0.77
N GLY A 91 -2.14 12.77 -1.59
CA GLY A 91 -2.45 12.01 -2.79
C GLY A 91 -3.70 12.49 -3.49
N ARG A 92 -4.12 11.70 -4.48
CA ARG A 92 -5.38 11.85 -5.18
C ARG A 92 -6.06 10.50 -5.25
N ALA A 93 -7.37 10.51 -5.11
CA ALA A 93 -8.19 9.34 -5.28
C ALA A 93 -9.46 9.70 -6.05
N GLY A 94 -9.83 8.83 -6.98
CA GLY A 94 -11.19 8.72 -7.50
C GLY A 94 -11.92 7.62 -6.74
N ASP A 95 -12.37 6.60 -7.46
CA ASP A 95 -12.87 5.36 -6.84
C ASP A 95 -11.73 4.53 -6.21
N LEU A 96 -10.50 4.69 -6.72
CA LEU A 96 -9.26 4.08 -6.24
C LEU A 96 -8.17 5.15 -6.09
N ILE A 97 -7.07 4.80 -5.42
CA ILE A 97 -5.94 5.73 -5.21
C ILE A 97 -5.14 5.84 -6.52
N ASP A 98 -5.16 7.03 -7.12
CA ASP A 98 -4.42 7.32 -8.36
C ASP A 98 -2.96 7.66 -8.07
N THR A 99 -2.73 8.40 -6.97
CA THR A 99 -1.40 8.85 -6.56
C THR A 99 -1.32 8.91 -5.05
N ILE A 100 -0.20 8.50 -4.48
CA ILE A 100 0.16 8.68 -3.07
C ILE A 100 1.55 9.29 -3.01
N THR A 101 1.75 10.19 -2.05
CA THR A 101 3.00 10.89 -1.84
C THR A 101 3.31 10.93 -0.35
N PHE A 102 4.52 10.54 0.00
CA PHE A 102 5.06 10.58 1.34
C PHE A 102 6.07 11.71 1.45
N LYS A 103 5.91 12.54 2.47
CA LYS A 103 6.90 13.54 2.86
C LYS A 103 7.45 13.21 4.24
N THR A 104 8.75 13.39 4.39
CA THR A 104 9.47 13.03 5.61
C THR A 104 9.92 14.26 6.40
N ASN A 105 10.34 14.03 7.65
CA ASN A 105 10.94 15.05 8.51
C ASN A 105 12.24 15.64 7.94
N THR A 106 12.90 14.99 6.98
CA THR A 106 14.10 15.50 6.30
C THR A 106 13.75 16.36 5.08
N GLY A 107 12.46 16.49 4.74
CA GLY A 107 11.96 17.21 3.56
C GLY A 107 11.96 16.39 2.28
N ARG A 108 12.37 15.11 2.31
CA ARG A 108 12.27 14.22 1.15
C ARG A 108 10.80 13.94 0.83
N THR A 109 10.49 13.91 -0.46
CA THR A 109 9.15 13.63 -0.98
C THR A 109 9.24 12.57 -2.07
N GLN A 110 8.35 11.56 -2.02
CA GLN A 110 8.21 10.54 -3.06
C GLN A 110 6.75 10.15 -3.23
#